data_AF-A0AAW9BMJ8-F1
#
_entry.id   AF-A0AAW9BMJ8-F1
#
_cell.length_a   1.000
_cell.length_b   1.000
_cell.length_c   1.000
_cell.angle_alpha   90.00
_cell.angle_beta   90.00
_cell.angle_gamma   90.00
#
_symmetry.space_group_name_H-M   'P 1'
#
loop_
_entity.id
_entity.type
_entity.pdbx_description
1 polymer ?
#
loop_
_entity_poly.entity_id
_entity_poly.type
_entity_poly.pdbx_seq_one_letter_code
_entity_poly.pdbx_strand_id
1 'polypeptide(L)'
;SLLILIAGQNNWFHLTEIATETVTRINFEDFLLKGILGFLLFAGGLGIKLPNLKDQKWEITVLALGATLFSTFFIGFVLYGLCMLIGIQFDLVYCLLFGALISPTDPIAVLAIVKKLDAPKRISTQIEGESLFNDGLGLVIFVTLFTIAFGSEAPTVGSVTLLFIQEAIGGIVYGFLLGLVFHYLISATDDHSMELLLTIGVPTAGYAFAEYIHVSGPLAMVVSGIMIGNWTRFIGFSKESEDHLDHFWELVDEFLNGVLFLLIGMSMLLFKFHEEDWIMMAIAVPLVLASRYLSVFISYIGFKRYRKYN
;
A
#
# COMPACT_ATOMS: atom_id res chain seq x y z
N SER A 1 6.85 9.27 -15.54
CA SER A 1 6.74 10.44 -14.62
C SER A 1 7.88 11.42 -14.75
N LEU A 2 9.16 11.02 -14.62
CA LEU A 2 10.32 11.92 -14.81
C LEU A 2 10.37 12.64 -16.16
N LEU A 3 10.06 11.94 -17.26
CA LEU A 3 9.98 12.56 -18.60
C LEU A 3 8.86 13.61 -18.69
N ILE A 4 7.75 13.40 -17.99
CA ILE A 4 6.63 14.36 -17.93
C ILE A 4 7.05 15.61 -17.14
N LEU A 5 7.77 15.43 -16.03
CA LEU A 5 8.36 16.53 -15.26
C LEU A 5 9.31 17.39 -16.11
N ILE A 6 10.22 16.74 -16.84
CA ILE A 6 11.18 17.43 -17.72
C ILE A 6 10.44 18.14 -18.87
N ALA A 7 9.45 17.48 -19.49
CA ALA A 7 8.67 18.06 -20.58
C ALA A 7 7.81 19.24 -20.11
N GLY A 8 7.18 19.13 -18.93
CA GLY A 8 6.38 20.20 -18.32
C GLY A 8 7.22 21.40 -17.90
N GLN A 9 8.39 21.20 -17.29
CA GLN A 9 9.31 22.29 -16.94
C GLN A 9 9.83 23.04 -18.18
N ASN A 10 10.01 22.34 -19.30
CA ASN A 10 10.41 22.95 -20.58
C ASN A 10 9.23 23.50 -21.40
N ASN A 11 8.02 23.48 -20.82
CA ASN A 11 6.78 23.95 -21.44
C ASN A 11 6.44 23.25 -22.77
N TRP A 12 6.87 21.99 -22.93
CA TRP A 12 6.57 21.20 -24.11
C TRP A 12 5.09 20.80 -24.09
N PHE A 13 4.41 20.91 -25.23
CA PHE A 13 3.03 20.48 -25.44
C PHE A 13 1.98 21.08 -24.48
N HIS A 14 2.26 22.24 -23.86
CA HIS A 14 1.36 22.87 -22.87
C HIS A 14 0.93 21.92 -21.74
N LEU A 15 1.81 20.98 -21.37
CA LEU A 15 1.52 19.93 -20.38
C LEU A 15 1.06 20.50 -19.03
N THR A 16 1.56 21.67 -18.63
CA THR A 16 1.18 22.32 -17.37
C THR A 16 -0.28 22.78 -17.37
N GLU A 17 -0.81 23.30 -18.48
CA GLU A 17 -2.21 23.72 -18.59
C GLU A 17 -3.16 22.51 -18.58
N ILE A 18 -2.83 21.48 -19.36
CA ILE A 18 -3.60 20.22 -19.39
C ILE A 18 -3.57 19.54 -18.03
N ALA A 19 -2.42 19.51 -17.36
CA ALA A 19 -2.27 18.98 -16.01
C ALA A 19 -3.12 19.74 -15.00
N THR A 20 -3.09 21.07 -15.05
CA THR A 20 -3.88 21.91 -14.15
C THR A 20 -5.38 21.69 -14.35
N GLU A 21 -5.88 21.68 -15.59
CA GLU A 21 -7.31 21.48 -15.86
C GLU A 21 -7.78 20.07 -15.50
N THR A 22 -6.96 19.05 -15.74
CA THR A 22 -7.32 17.64 -15.46
C THR A 22 -7.25 17.33 -13.96
N VAL A 23 -6.19 17.74 -13.28
CA VAL A 23 -6.00 17.50 -11.83
C VAL A 23 -6.97 18.32 -10.98
N THR A 24 -7.33 19.54 -11.38
CA THR A 24 -8.31 20.33 -10.60
C THR A 24 -9.75 19.84 -10.77
N ARG A 25 -10.06 19.11 -11.85
CA ARG A 25 -11.40 18.52 -12.07
C ARG A 25 -11.57 17.15 -11.42
N ILE A 26 -10.49 16.39 -11.26
CA ILE A 26 -10.49 15.11 -10.57
C ILE A 26 -10.17 15.40 -9.10
N ASN A 27 -11.03 15.00 -8.15
CA ASN A 27 -10.56 14.95 -6.76
C ASN A 27 -9.50 13.85 -6.66
N PHE A 28 -8.24 14.23 -6.84
CA PHE A 28 -7.11 13.33 -6.97
C PHE A 28 -6.97 12.41 -5.76
N GLU A 29 -7.20 12.95 -4.57
CA GLU A 29 -7.18 12.21 -3.31
C GLU A 29 -8.25 11.11 -3.32
N ASP A 30 -9.51 11.46 -3.58
CA ASP A 30 -10.62 10.50 -3.61
C ASP A 30 -10.41 9.46 -4.73
N PHE A 31 -9.95 9.88 -5.90
CA PHE A 31 -9.72 8.97 -7.03
C PHE A 31 -8.62 7.94 -6.71
N LEU A 32 -7.53 8.37 -6.07
CA LEU A 32 -6.45 7.46 -5.70
C LEU A 32 -6.82 6.58 -4.51
N LEU A 33 -7.20 7.19 -3.38
CA LEU A 33 -7.40 6.49 -2.12
C LEU A 33 -8.68 5.66 -2.12
N LYS A 34 -9.76 6.13 -2.76
CA LYS A 34 -11.07 5.44 -2.77
C LYS A 34 -11.35 4.71 -4.06
N GLY A 35 -10.75 5.13 -5.16
CA GLY A 35 -10.91 4.51 -6.48
C GLY A 35 -9.88 3.43 -6.75
N ILE A 36 -8.60 3.79 -6.81
CA ILE A 36 -7.53 2.90 -7.31
C ILE A 36 -6.99 1.96 -6.24
N LEU A 37 -6.75 2.44 -5.03
CA LEU A 37 -6.02 1.70 -3.99
C LEU A 37 -6.69 0.36 -3.65
N GLY A 38 -8.02 0.33 -3.55
CA GLY A 38 -8.77 -0.90 -3.29
C GLY A 38 -8.52 -1.98 -4.34
N PHE A 39 -8.43 -1.60 -5.62
CA PHE A 39 -8.16 -2.53 -6.72
C PHE A 39 -6.74 -3.08 -6.68
N LEU A 40 -5.74 -2.22 -6.47
CA LEU A 40 -4.33 -2.63 -6.40
C LEU A 40 -4.10 -3.63 -5.26
N LEU A 41 -4.67 -3.35 -4.09
CA LEU A 41 -4.52 -4.21 -2.92
C LEU A 41 -5.29 -5.53 -3.04
N PHE A 42 -6.47 -5.48 -3.67
CA PHE A 42 -7.21 -6.69 -3.99
C PHE A 42 -6.44 -7.56 -4.99
N ALA A 43 -5.93 -6.98 -6.07
CA ALA A 43 -5.14 -7.66 -7.09
C ALA A 43 -3.86 -8.28 -6.49
N GLY A 44 -3.12 -7.51 -5.70
CA GLY A 44 -1.95 -8.01 -4.96
C GLY A 44 -2.31 -9.16 -4.02
N GLY A 45 -3.45 -9.07 -3.32
CA GLY A 45 -3.95 -10.16 -2.47
C GLY A 45 -4.33 -11.42 -3.25
N LEU A 46 -4.91 -11.26 -4.44
CA LEU A 46 -5.35 -12.37 -5.30
C LEU A 46 -4.17 -13.22 -5.80
N GLY A 47 -3.01 -12.61 -6.04
CA GLY A 47 -1.79 -13.29 -6.48
C GLY A 47 -1.02 -14.03 -5.36
N ILE A 48 -1.32 -13.75 -4.09
CA ILE A 48 -0.61 -14.35 -2.96
C ILE A 48 -0.99 -15.81 -2.76
N LYS A 49 0.02 -16.68 -2.65
CA LYS A 49 -0.15 -18.12 -2.40
C LYS A 49 0.05 -18.44 -0.92
N LEU A 50 -1.04 -18.68 -0.18
CA LEU A 50 -1.04 -18.99 1.25
C LEU A 50 -0.09 -20.12 1.68
N PRO A 51 0.05 -21.23 0.92
CA PRO A 51 1.01 -22.27 1.27
C PRO A 51 2.45 -21.77 1.38
N ASN A 52 2.86 -20.84 0.50
CA ASN A 52 4.22 -20.27 0.51
C ASN A 52 4.40 -19.27 1.67
N LEU A 53 3.34 -18.55 2.04
CA LEU A 53 3.36 -17.64 3.19
C LEU A 53 3.46 -18.37 4.53
N LYS A 54 2.83 -19.55 4.66
CA LYS A 54 2.77 -20.29 5.93
C LYS A 54 4.15 -20.61 6.49
N ASP A 55 5.11 -20.93 5.62
CA ASP A 55 6.50 -21.25 5.97
C ASP A 55 7.31 -20.02 6.42
N GLN A 56 6.79 -18.81 6.17
CA GLN A 56 7.50 -17.54 6.36
C GLN A 56 6.65 -16.49 7.09
N LYS A 57 5.55 -16.92 7.70
CA LYS A 57 4.54 -16.04 8.30
C LYS A 57 5.12 -15.10 9.35
N TRP A 58 6.12 -15.55 10.11
CA TRP A 58 6.73 -14.73 11.16
C TRP A 58 7.67 -13.69 10.58
N GLU A 59 8.47 -14.07 9.58
CA GLU A 59 9.33 -13.14 8.86
C GLU A 59 8.49 -12.05 8.20
N ILE A 60 7.44 -12.43 7.49
CA ILE A 60 6.56 -11.50 6.77
C ILE A 60 5.79 -10.62 7.75
N THR A 61 5.26 -11.16 8.86
CA THR A 61 4.56 -10.36 9.86
C THR A 61 5.49 -9.33 10.51
N VAL A 62 6.70 -9.73 10.88
CA VAL A 62 7.67 -8.82 11.51
C VAL A 62 8.15 -7.75 10.54
N LEU A 63 8.36 -8.09 9.26
CA LEU A 63 8.72 -7.10 8.24
C LEU A 63 7.53 -6.17 7.95
N ALA A 64 6.33 -6.69 7.72
CA ALA A 64 5.17 -5.88 7.35
C ALA A 64 4.65 -4.96 8.48
N LEU A 65 4.62 -5.46 9.73
CA LEU A 65 4.14 -4.68 10.88
C LEU A 65 5.30 -4.01 11.64
N GLY A 66 6.29 -4.81 12.03
CA GLY A 66 7.40 -4.34 12.86
C GLY A 66 8.31 -3.36 12.14
N ALA A 67 8.75 -3.67 10.92
CA ALA A 67 9.64 -2.80 10.17
C ALA A 67 8.94 -1.51 9.71
N THR A 68 7.64 -1.57 9.39
CA THR A 68 6.83 -0.41 9.01
C THR A 68 6.59 0.54 10.18
N LEU A 69 6.21 0.01 11.36
CA LEU A 69 6.09 0.83 12.58
C LEU A 69 7.44 1.43 12.97
N PHE A 70 8.50 0.61 12.99
CA PHE A 70 9.85 1.11 13.26
C PHE A 70 10.23 2.23 12.30
N SER A 71 10.00 2.05 10.99
CA SER A 71 10.36 3.06 9.98
C SER A 71 9.55 4.34 10.15
N THR A 72 8.25 4.23 10.44
CA THR A 72 7.37 5.37 10.69
C THR A 72 7.90 6.24 11.82
N PHE A 73 8.16 5.62 12.98
CA PHE A 73 8.65 6.35 14.15
C PHE A 73 10.09 6.82 13.96
N PHE A 74 10.97 5.98 13.40
CA PHE A 74 12.37 6.34 13.19
C PHE A 74 12.49 7.54 12.25
N ILE A 75 11.82 7.52 11.09
CA ILE A 75 11.80 8.63 10.15
C ILE A 75 11.20 9.86 10.82
N GLY A 76 10.05 9.74 11.48
CA GLY A 76 9.38 10.88 12.10
C GLY A 76 10.19 11.56 13.21
N PHE A 77 10.76 10.79 14.14
CA PHE A 77 11.55 11.36 15.24
C PHE A 77 12.90 11.93 14.76
N VAL A 78 13.59 11.24 13.85
CA VAL A 78 14.88 11.73 13.33
C VAL A 78 14.67 12.97 12.48
N LEU A 79 13.64 12.99 11.62
CA LEU A 79 13.32 14.16 10.81
C LEU A 79 12.94 15.36 11.69
N TYR A 80 12.11 15.16 12.72
CA TYR A 80 11.78 16.21 13.68
C TYR A 80 13.02 16.79 14.38
N GLY A 81 13.93 15.91 14.84
CA GLY A 81 15.20 16.33 15.44
C GLY A 81 16.08 17.14 14.48
N LEU A 82 16.14 16.74 13.20
CA LEU A 82 16.87 17.47 12.17
C LEU A 82 16.23 18.83 11.84
N CYS A 83 14.90 18.91 11.75
CA CYS A 83 14.18 20.16 11.56
C CYS A 83 14.46 21.14 12.71
N MET A 84 14.44 20.66 13.95
CA MET A 84 14.76 21.47 15.13
C MET A 84 16.20 22.00 15.10
N LEU A 85 17.16 21.21 14.61
CA LEU A 85 18.56 21.62 14.46
C LEU A 85 18.76 22.69 13.37
N ILE A 86 17.98 22.61 12.28
CA ILE A 86 18.04 23.55 11.15
C ILE A 86 17.21 24.82 11.42
N GLY A 87 16.37 24.80 12.47
CA GLY A 87 15.51 25.92 12.85
C GLY A 87 14.16 25.95 12.13
N ILE A 88 13.76 24.84 11.49
CA ILE A 88 12.46 24.69 10.83
C ILE A 88 11.43 24.22 11.88
N GLN A 89 10.36 24.98 12.05
CA GLN A 89 9.28 24.66 12.98
C GLN A 89 8.27 23.71 12.33
N PHE A 90 8.50 22.41 12.46
CA PHE A 90 7.50 21.39 12.13
C PHE A 90 7.02 20.68 13.38
N ASP A 91 5.71 20.50 13.51
CA ASP A 91 5.16 19.65 14.56
C ASP A 91 5.53 18.18 14.31
N LEU A 92 5.83 17.47 15.39
CA LEU A 92 6.22 16.05 15.34
C LEU A 92 5.18 15.20 14.58
N VAL A 93 3.90 15.54 14.67
CA VAL A 93 2.83 14.78 14.01
C VAL A 93 2.97 14.82 12.49
N TYR A 94 3.40 15.93 11.89
CA TYR A 94 3.66 16.00 10.45
C TYR A 94 4.86 15.14 10.03
N CYS A 95 5.91 15.09 10.86
CA CYS A 95 7.06 14.21 10.62
C CYS A 95 6.66 12.73 10.72
N LEU A 96 5.82 12.37 11.70
CA LEU A 96 5.27 11.02 11.84
C LEU A 96 4.35 10.65 10.68
N LEU A 97 3.51 11.58 10.22
CA LEU A 97 2.67 11.42 9.03
C LEU A 97 3.52 11.13 7.78
N PHE A 98 4.59 11.90 7.58
CA PHE A 98 5.54 11.64 6.49
C PHE A 98 6.18 10.26 6.62
N GLY A 99 6.61 9.88 7.83
CA GLY A 99 7.13 8.55 8.12
C GLY A 99 6.15 7.44 7.77
N ALA A 100 4.87 7.58 8.14
CA ALA A 100 3.83 6.60 7.85
C ALA A 100 3.52 6.50 6.36
N LEU A 101 3.54 7.64 5.65
CA LEU A 101 3.28 7.71 4.22
C LEU A 101 4.38 7.01 3.39
N ILE A 102 5.64 7.12 3.81
CA ILE A 102 6.79 6.60 3.04
C ILE A 102 7.31 5.24 3.53
N SER A 103 6.75 4.71 4.63
CA SER A 103 7.18 3.42 5.18
C SER A 103 6.71 2.19 4.37
N PRO A 104 5.49 2.16 3.80
CA PRO A 104 5.08 1.09 2.90
C PRO A 104 5.96 1.02 1.66
N THR A 105 6.10 -0.17 1.11
CA THR A 105 7.04 -0.42 0.00
C THR A 105 6.37 -1.17 -1.13
N ASP A 106 6.50 -0.66 -2.34
CA ASP A 106 6.11 -1.35 -3.57
C ASP A 106 7.28 -2.21 -4.09
N PRO A 107 7.09 -3.52 -4.36
CA PRO A 107 8.16 -4.41 -4.72
C PRO A 107 8.29 -4.59 -6.24
N ILE A 108 7.45 -3.97 -7.08
CA ILE A 108 7.34 -4.26 -8.52
C ILE A 108 8.72 -4.22 -9.21
N ALA A 109 9.48 -3.15 -9.02
CA ALA A 109 10.80 -2.99 -9.64
C ALA A 109 11.82 -4.03 -9.12
N VAL A 110 11.77 -4.33 -7.83
CA VAL A 110 12.69 -5.28 -7.19
C VAL A 110 12.34 -6.71 -7.60
N LEU A 111 11.06 -7.07 -7.64
CA LEU A 111 10.58 -8.39 -8.04
C LEU A 111 10.91 -8.70 -9.48
N ALA A 112 10.83 -7.71 -10.38
CA ALA A 112 11.26 -7.89 -11.76
C ALA A 112 12.75 -8.28 -11.85
N ILE A 113 13.60 -7.72 -10.98
CA ILE A 113 15.03 -8.07 -10.91
C ILE A 113 15.24 -9.44 -10.24
N VAL A 114 14.59 -9.69 -9.11
CA VAL A 114 14.67 -10.96 -8.36
C VAL A 114 14.26 -12.15 -9.23
N LYS A 115 13.20 -12.00 -10.03
CA LYS A 115 12.75 -13.02 -11.00
C LYS A 115 13.77 -13.22 -12.12
N LYS A 116 14.40 -12.15 -12.64
CA LYS A 116 15.46 -12.25 -13.66
C LYS A 116 16.74 -12.90 -13.15
N LEU A 117 17.04 -12.77 -11.86
CA LEU A 117 18.22 -13.35 -11.22
C LEU A 117 18.03 -14.81 -10.77
N ASP A 118 16.86 -15.42 -11.06
CA ASP A 118 16.48 -16.77 -10.61
C ASP A 118 16.68 -16.96 -9.10
N ALA A 119 16.39 -15.91 -8.34
CA ALA A 119 16.55 -15.93 -6.89
C ALA A 119 15.59 -16.95 -6.25
N PRO A 120 15.94 -17.50 -5.08
CA PRO A 120 15.07 -18.46 -4.39
C PRO A 120 13.65 -17.92 -4.23
N LYS A 121 12.64 -18.74 -4.58
CA LYS A 121 11.21 -18.42 -4.46
C LYS A 121 10.84 -17.84 -3.09
N ARG A 122 11.56 -18.28 -2.05
CA ARG A 122 11.50 -17.77 -0.68
C ARG A 122 11.63 -16.25 -0.61
N ILE A 123 12.61 -15.66 -1.30
CA ILE A 123 12.86 -14.20 -1.30
C ILE A 123 11.71 -13.47 -1.98
N SER A 124 11.25 -13.94 -3.14
CA SER A 124 10.09 -13.37 -3.84
C SER A 124 8.85 -13.35 -2.95
N THR A 125 8.54 -14.47 -2.30
CA THR A 125 7.39 -14.58 -1.38
C THR A 125 7.52 -13.65 -0.17
N GLN A 126 8.73 -13.45 0.37
CA GLN A 126 8.93 -12.51 1.48
C GLN A 126 8.70 -11.08 1.04
N ILE A 127 9.25 -10.69 -0.11
CA ILE A 127 9.13 -9.33 -0.65
C ILE A 127 7.68 -9.03 -1.04
N GLU A 128 7.01 -9.94 -1.76
CA GLU A 128 5.59 -9.81 -2.13
C GLU A 128 4.70 -9.73 -0.90
N GLY A 129 4.89 -10.66 0.05
CA GLY A 129 4.07 -10.70 1.26
C GLY A 129 4.29 -9.49 2.16
N GLU A 130 5.55 -9.07 2.36
CA GLU A 130 5.85 -7.88 3.13
C GLU A 130 5.15 -6.65 2.57
N SER A 131 5.32 -6.40 1.28
CA SER A 131 4.74 -5.24 0.60
C SER A 131 3.22 -5.22 0.69
N LEU A 132 2.55 -6.34 0.36
CA LEU A 132 1.09 -6.36 0.36
C LEU A 132 0.51 -6.02 1.75
N PHE A 133 1.08 -6.61 2.81
CA PHE A 133 0.60 -6.34 4.16
C PHE A 133 1.04 -4.95 4.65
N ASN A 134 2.22 -4.47 4.25
CA ASN A 134 2.69 -3.15 4.67
C ASN A 134 1.93 -2.01 4.01
N ASP A 135 1.42 -2.16 2.78
CA ASP A 135 0.57 -1.16 2.13
C ASP A 135 -0.76 -1.00 2.90
N GLY A 136 -1.39 -2.11 3.25
CA GLY A 136 -2.62 -2.12 4.05
C GLY A 136 -2.42 -1.53 5.45
N LEU A 137 -1.36 -1.98 6.17
CA LEU A 137 -1.05 -1.44 7.50
C LEU A 137 -0.58 0.02 7.46
N GLY A 138 0.15 0.40 6.42
CA GLY A 138 0.63 1.75 6.17
C GLY A 138 -0.50 2.75 6.16
N LEU A 139 -1.57 2.46 5.40
CA LEU A 139 -2.73 3.34 5.39
C LEU A 139 -3.41 3.44 6.77
N VAL A 140 -3.50 2.33 7.52
CA VAL A 140 -4.07 2.39 8.88
C VAL A 140 -3.24 3.29 9.79
N ILE A 141 -1.91 3.16 9.76
CA ILE A 141 -1.01 4.02 10.53
C ILE A 141 -1.17 5.48 10.09
N PHE A 142 -1.21 5.72 8.78
CA PHE A 142 -1.38 7.05 8.20
C PHE A 142 -2.70 7.70 8.62
N VAL A 143 -3.85 7.03 8.45
CA VAL A 143 -5.18 7.54 8.81
C VAL A 143 -5.28 7.80 10.31
N THR A 144 -4.69 6.92 11.13
CA THR A 144 -4.63 7.12 12.58
C THR A 144 -3.86 8.40 12.92
N LEU A 145 -2.67 8.60 12.36
CA LEU A 145 -1.87 9.81 12.56
C LEU A 145 -2.49 11.06 11.94
N PHE A 146 -3.21 10.91 10.83
CA PHE A 146 -3.90 12.00 10.15
C PHE A 146 -5.05 12.52 11.01
N THR A 147 -5.83 11.61 11.59
CA THR A 147 -6.89 11.94 12.53
C THR A 147 -6.33 12.62 13.78
N ILE A 148 -5.14 12.23 14.23
CA ILE A 148 -4.44 12.88 15.35
C ILE A 148 -3.97 14.30 14.97
N ALA A 149 -3.48 14.49 13.76
CA ALA A 149 -2.95 15.78 13.29
C ALA A 149 -4.03 16.82 13.03
N PHE A 150 -5.15 16.39 12.44
CA PHE A 150 -6.20 17.27 11.94
C PHE A 150 -7.53 17.11 12.70
N GLY A 151 -7.59 16.22 13.67
CA GLY A 151 -8.75 16.02 14.54
C GLY A 151 -8.97 17.20 15.49
N SER A 152 -10.22 17.40 15.87
CA SER A 152 -10.63 18.46 16.80
C SER A 152 -10.43 18.09 18.28
N GLU A 153 -10.25 16.81 18.59
CA GLU A 153 -10.09 16.32 19.96
C GLU A 153 -8.63 16.06 20.31
N ALA A 154 -8.26 16.36 21.57
CA ALA A 154 -6.93 16.06 22.07
C ALA A 154 -6.69 14.54 22.04
N PRO A 155 -5.66 14.05 21.33
CA PRO A 155 -5.40 12.62 21.19
C PRO A 155 -4.99 12.04 22.55
N THR A 156 -5.69 11.00 23.00
CA THR A 156 -5.27 10.20 24.16
C THR A 156 -4.67 8.89 23.68
N VAL A 157 -3.71 8.33 24.43
CA VAL A 157 -3.12 7.02 24.09
C VAL A 157 -4.21 5.94 23.93
N GLY A 158 -5.26 6.02 24.76
CA GLY A 158 -6.41 5.13 24.69
C GLY A 158 -7.23 5.30 23.41
N SER A 159 -7.60 6.53 23.04
CA SER A 159 -8.38 6.79 21.82
C SER A 159 -7.61 6.43 20.55
N VAL A 160 -6.31 6.72 20.50
CA VAL A 160 -5.44 6.34 19.37
C VAL A 160 -5.31 4.83 19.24
N THR A 161 -5.07 4.13 20.35
CA THR A 161 -4.95 2.67 20.33
C THR A 161 -6.27 2.01 19.94
N LEU A 162 -7.40 2.53 20.43
CA LEU A 162 -8.73 2.02 20.08
C LEU A 162 -9.03 2.25 18.59
N LEU A 163 -8.75 3.44 18.06
CA LEU A 163 -8.92 3.75 16.64
C LEU A 163 -8.08 2.82 15.77
N PHE A 164 -6.79 2.66 16.09
CA PHE A 164 -5.90 1.76 15.36
C PHE A 164 -6.40 0.31 15.37
N ILE A 165 -6.83 -0.18 16.53
CA ILE A 165 -7.37 -1.54 16.67
C ILE A 165 -8.68 -1.69 15.89
N GLN A 166 -9.58 -0.70 15.95
CA GLN A 166 -10.84 -0.71 15.21
C GLN A 166 -10.57 -0.74 13.70
N GLU A 167 -9.69 0.12 13.19
CA GLU A 167 -9.34 0.18 11.77
C GLU A 167 -8.69 -1.13 11.31
N ALA A 168 -7.68 -1.60 12.04
CA ALA A 168 -6.92 -2.80 11.67
C ALA A 168 -7.75 -4.08 11.79
N ILE A 169 -8.28 -4.37 12.99
CA ILE A 169 -9.02 -5.61 13.25
C ILE A 169 -10.38 -5.56 12.55
N GLY A 170 -11.06 -4.41 12.56
CA GLY A 170 -12.32 -4.22 11.85
C GLY A 170 -12.16 -4.46 10.34
N GLY A 171 -11.08 -3.94 9.74
CA GLY A 171 -10.77 -4.17 8.33
C GLY A 171 -10.52 -5.64 8.01
N ILE A 172 -9.78 -6.35 8.88
CA ILE A 172 -9.51 -7.79 8.72
C ILE A 172 -10.81 -8.61 8.83
N VAL A 173 -11.62 -8.37 9.87
CA VAL A 173 -12.88 -9.10 10.09
C VAL A 173 -13.86 -8.82 8.95
N TYR A 174 -14.00 -7.56 8.56
CA TYR A 174 -14.86 -7.16 7.46
C TYR A 174 -14.40 -7.77 6.12
N GLY A 175 -13.11 -7.69 5.80
CA GLY A 175 -12.55 -8.31 4.60
C GLY A 175 -12.77 -9.82 4.56
N PHE A 176 -12.65 -10.51 5.69
CA PHE A 176 -12.96 -11.93 5.76
C PHE A 176 -14.44 -12.22 5.48
N LEU A 177 -15.36 -11.45 6.09
CA LEU A 177 -16.80 -11.59 5.84
C LEU A 177 -17.17 -11.26 4.39
N LEU A 178 -16.60 -10.19 3.84
CA LEU A 178 -16.80 -9.78 2.45
C LEU A 178 -16.29 -10.87 1.49
N GLY A 179 -15.08 -11.38 1.71
CA GLY A 179 -14.53 -12.51 0.98
C GLY A 179 -15.44 -13.73 1.04
N LEU A 180 -15.99 -14.07 2.21
CA LEU A 180 -16.95 -15.18 2.37
C LEU A 180 -18.23 -14.99 1.56
N VAL A 181 -18.81 -13.79 1.60
CA VAL A 181 -20.01 -13.49 0.81
C VAL A 181 -19.73 -13.67 -0.68
N PHE A 182 -18.65 -13.07 -1.19
CA PHE A 182 -18.30 -13.17 -2.59
C PHE A 182 -17.83 -14.56 -3.00
N HIS A 183 -17.21 -15.32 -2.10
CA HIS A 183 -16.91 -16.73 -2.33
C HIS A 183 -18.17 -17.54 -2.65
N TYR A 184 -19.25 -17.37 -1.87
CA TYR A 184 -20.51 -18.06 -2.13
C TYR A 184 -21.18 -17.58 -3.41
N LEU A 185 -21.14 -16.28 -3.72
CA LEU A 185 -21.72 -15.72 -4.95
C LEU A 185 -21.00 -16.23 -6.20
N ILE A 186 -19.67 -16.24 -6.17
CA ILE A 186 -18.83 -16.75 -7.26
C ILE A 186 -19.07 -18.25 -7.42
N SER A 187 -19.00 -19.03 -6.33
CA SER A 187 -19.17 -20.48 -6.39
C SER A 187 -20.60 -20.94 -6.75
N ALA A 188 -21.57 -20.02 -6.75
CA ALA A 188 -22.95 -20.29 -7.17
C ALA A 188 -23.20 -19.96 -8.66
N THR A 189 -22.18 -19.49 -9.37
CA THR A 189 -22.27 -19.03 -10.75
C THR A 189 -21.38 -19.86 -11.66
N ASP A 190 -21.88 -20.27 -12.82
CA ASP A 190 -21.12 -21.04 -13.83
C ASP A 190 -20.72 -20.19 -15.06
N ASP A 191 -20.97 -18.87 -15.03
CA ASP A 191 -20.67 -17.91 -16.10
C ASP A 191 -19.38 -17.13 -15.77
N HIS A 192 -18.33 -17.37 -16.56
CA HIS A 192 -17.01 -16.72 -16.41
C HIS A 192 -17.07 -15.20 -16.34
N SER A 193 -17.97 -14.57 -17.10
CA SER A 193 -18.11 -13.11 -17.12
C SER A 193 -18.66 -12.61 -15.80
N MET A 194 -19.64 -13.32 -15.24
CA MET A 194 -20.24 -12.97 -13.96
C MET A 194 -19.28 -13.20 -12.80
N GLU A 195 -18.48 -14.27 -12.84
CA GLU A 195 -17.42 -14.48 -11.86
C GLU A 195 -16.44 -13.30 -11.83
N LEU A 196 -15.97 -12.83 -12.99
CA LEU A 196 -15.11 -11.65 -13.10
C LEU A 196 -15.80 -10.38 -12.57
N LEU A 197 -17.05 -10.12 -12.97
CA LEU A 197 -17.82 -8.97 -12.49
C LEU A 197 -17.99 -8.98 -10.96
N LEU A 198 -18.21 -10.16 -10.37
CA LEU A 198 -18.27 -10.32 -8.91
C LEU A 198 -16.93 -9.97 -8.27
N THR A 199 -15.79 -10.38 -8.85
CA THR A 199 -14.49 -9.99 -8.30
C THR A 199 -14.25 -8.47 -8.36
N ILE A 200 -14.71 -7.78 -9.40
CA ILE A 200 -14.67 -6.30 -9.49
C ILE A 200 -15.59 -5.65 -8.43
N GLY A 201 -16.69 -6.32 -8.08
CA GLY A 201 -17.61 -5.90 -7.01
C GLY A 201 -16.94 -5.73 -5.64
N VAL A 202 -15.88 -6.50 -5.37
CA VAL A 202 -15.16 -6.49 -4.08
C VAL A 202 -14.43 -5.15 -3.84
N PRO A 203 -13.48 -4.70 -4.69
CA PRO A 203 -12.80 -3.41 -4.51
C PRO A 203 -13.65 -2.19 -4.85
N THR A 204 -14.83 -2.37 -5.46
CA THR A 204 -15.77 -1.26 -5.69
C THR A 204 -16.73 -1.08 -4.51
N ALA A 205 -17.79 -1.90 -4.46
CA ALA A 205 -18.83 -1.80 -3.45
C ALA A 205 -18.31 -2.19 -2.06
N GLY A 206 -17.45 -3.20 -1.99
CA GLY A 206 -16.88 -3.67 -0.73
C GLY A 206 -15.96 -2.63 -0.06
N TYR A 207 -15.14 -1.93 -0.85
CA TYR A 207 -14.29 -0.84 -0.32
C TYR A 207 -15.14 0.35 0.16
N ALA A 208 -16.09 0.81 -0.66
CA ALA A 208 -16.97 1.92 -0.29
C ALA A 208 -17.79 1.63 0.99
N PHE A 209 -18.23 0.39 1.17
CA PHE A 209 -18.94 0.00 2.39
C PHE A 209 -18.01 -0.08 3.62
N ALA A 210 -16.73 -0.42 3.44
CA ALA A 210 -15.74 -0.39 4.53
C ALA A 210 -15.62 1.01 5.15
N GLU A 211 -15.60 2.04 4.31
CA GLU A 211 -15.55 3.43 4.75
C GLU A 211 -16.81 3.82 5.55
N TYR A 212 -17.98 3.35 5.12
CA TYR A 212 -19.25 3.62 5.80
C TYR A 212 -19.31 3.03 7.22
N ILE A 213 -18.67 1.87 7.44
CA ILE A 213 -18.61 1.23 8.75
C ILE A 213 -17.36 1.63 9.56
N HIS A 214 -16.56 2.57 9.06
CA HIS A 214 -15.34 3.08 9.70
C HIS A 214 -14.32 1.98 10.03
N VAL A 215 -14.00 1.17 9.01
CA VAL A 215 -12.92 0.18 9.07
C VAL A 215 -11.99 0.31 7.87
N SER A 216 -10.79 -0.29 7.95
CA SER A 216 -9.79 -0.18 6.90
C SER A 216 -10.20 -0.92 5.63
N GLY A 217 -10.64 -0.15 4.62
CA GLY A 217 -10.86 -0.62 3.25
C GLY A 217 -9.65 -1.34 2.65
N PRO A 218 -8.42 -0.80 2.72
CA PRO A 218 -7.21 -1.46 2.25
C PRO A 218 -7.00 -2.86 2.83
N LEU A 219 -7.05 -2.99 4.15
CA LEU A 219 -6.88 -4.29 4.80
C LEU A 219 -8.01 -5.24 4.45
N ALA A 220 -9.24 -4.73 4.32
CA ALA A 220 -10.36 -5.52 3.87
C ALA A 220 -10.14 -6.09 2.46
N MET A 221 -9.56 -5.31 1.54
CA MET A 221 -9.24 -5.75 0.18
C MET A 221 -8.11 -6.76 0.15
N VAL A 222 -7.04 -6.55 0.94
CA VAL A 222 -5.95 -7.52 1.09
C VAL A 222 -6.50 -8.86 1.59
N VAL A 223 -7.32 -8.86 2.64
CA VAL A 223 -7.88 -10.08 3.22
C VAL A 223 -8.87 -10.75 2.27
N SER A 224 -9.75 -9.99 1.64
CA SER A 224 -10.71 -10.52 0.64
C SER A 224 -9.98 -11.12 -0.57
N GLY A 225 -8.96 -10.42 -1.07
CA GLY A 225 -8.13 -10.84 -2.20
C GLY A 225 -7.39 -12.14 -1.90
N ILE A 226 -6.72 -12.23 -0.74
CA ILE A 226 -6.06 -13.47 -0.30
C ILE A 226 -7.08 -14.61 -0.17
N MET A 227 -8.26 -14.34 0.37
CA MET A 227 -9.29 -15.36 0.55
C MET A 227 -9.80 -15.90 -0.79
N ILE A 228 -10.13 -15.01 -1.74
CA ILE A 228 -10.62 -15.39 -3.07
C ILE A 228 -9.52 -16.05 -3.89
N GLY A 229 -8.31 -15.47 -3.88
CA GLY A 229 -7.14 -15.98 -4.61
C GLY A 229 -6.63 -17.34 -4.12
N ASN A 230 -7.07 -17.80 -2.95
CA ASN A 230 -6.73 -19.14 -2.46
C ASN A 230 -7.97 -20.02 -2.35
N TRP A 231 -8.92 -19.70 -1.47
CA TRP A 231 -10.05 -20.59 -1.19
C TRP A 231 -11.02 -20.67 -2.36
N THR A 232 -11.52 -19.54 -2.86
CA THR A 232 -12.46 -19.52 -4.00
C THR A 232 -11.81 -20.09 -5.24
N ARG A 233 -10.54 -19.77 -5.50
CA ARG A 233 -9.74 -20.33 -6.61
C ARG A 233 -9.79 -21.86 -6.67
N PHE A 234 -9.69 -22.56 -5.53
CA PHE A 234 -9.68 -24.03 -5.51
C PHE A 234 -11.07 -24.69 -5.60
N ILE A 235 -12.15 -23.99 -5.21
CA ILE A 235 -13.48 -24.60 -5.03
C ILE A 235 -14.52 -24.02 -6.00
N GLY A 236 -14.46 -22.72 -6.23
CA GLY A 236 -15.50 -21.96 -6.92
C GLY A 236 -15.19 -21.59 -8.37
N PHE A 237 -13.99 -21.89 -8.88
CA PHE A 237 -13.60 -21.56 -10.25
C PHE A 237 -13.26 -22.80 -11.06
N SER A 238 -13.62 -22.77 -12.36
CA SER A 238 -13.07 -23.70 -13.34
C SER A 238 -11.60 -23.36 -13.65
N LYS A 239 -10.84 -24.32 -14.19
CA LYS A 239 -9.43 -24.07 -14.55
C LYS A 239 -9.28 -22.98 -15.62
N GLU A 240 -10.22 -22.91 -16.55
CA GLU A 240 -10.26 -21.86 -17.57
C GLU A 240 -10.59 -20.50 -16.94
N SER A 241 -11.54 -20.45 -15.99
CA SER A 241 -11.85 -19.24 -15.22
C SER A 241 -10.65 -18.70 -14.44
N GLU A 242 -9.82 -19.60 -13.86
CA GLU A 242 -8.63 -19.21 -13.12
C GLU A 242 -7.61 -18.47 -14.01
N ASP A 243 -7.32 -19.01 -15.20
CA ASP A 243 -6.38 -18.39 -16.14
C ASP A 243 -6.90 -17.02 -16.63
N HIS A 244 -8.22 -16.90 -16.87
CA HIS A 244 -8.84 -15.63 -17.23
C HIS A 244 -8.81 -14.60 -16.10
N LEU A 245 -9.06 -15.05 -14.86
CA LEU A 245 -9.00 -14.20 -13.66
C LEU A 245 -7.59 -13.65 -13.45
N ASP A 246 -6.57 -14.51 -13.55
CA ASP A 246 -5.16 -14.11 -13.40
C ASP A 246 -4.76 -13.08 -14.44
N HIS A 247 -5.05 -13.36 -15.73
CA HIS A 247 -4.70 -12.44 -16.80
C HIS A 247 -5.45 -11.11 -16.67
N PHE A 248 -6.73 -11.14 -16.31
CA PHE A 248 -7.53 -9.94 -16.11
C PHE A 248 -6.96 -9.06 -14.98
N TRP A 249 -6.71 -9.63 -13.81
CA TRP A 249 -6.22 -8.87 -12.66
C TRP A 249 -4.77 -8.43 -12.80
N GLU A 250 -3.91 -9.19 -13.49
CA GLU A 250 -2.56 -8.74 -13.86
C GLU A 250 -2.62 -7.49 -14.76
N LEU A 251 -3.46 -7.50 -15.80
CA LEU A 251 -3.65 -6.34 -16.67
C LEU A 251 -4.24 -5.13 -15.94
N VAL A 252 -5.20 -5.35 -15.04
CA VAL A 252 -5.80 -4.28 -14.23
C VAL A 252 -4.76 -3.67 -13.29
N ASP A 253 -3.97 -4.49 -12.59
CA ASP A 253 -2.92 -4.04 -11.68
C ASP A 253 -1.84 -3.24 -12.42
N GLU A 254 -1.33 -3.76 -13.54
CA GLU A 254 -0.33 -3.05 -14.35
C GLU A 254 -0.87 -1.74 -14.92
N PHE A 255 -2.12 -1.73 -15.40
CA PHE A 255 -2.77 -0.54 -15.94
C PHE A 255 -2.97 0.53 -14.86
N LEU A 256 -3.51 0.15 -13.71
CA LEU A 256 -3.78 1.07 -12.61
C LEU A 256 -2.49 1.63 -12.00
N ASN A 257 -1.44 0.82 -11.87
CA ASN A 257 -0.11 1.30 -11.45
C ASN A 257 0.46 2.30 -12.47
N GLY A 258 0.33 2.02 -13.78
CA GLY A 258 0.72 2.94 -14.84
C GLY A 258 -0.02 4.29 -14.75
N VAL A 259 -1.34 4.26 -14.52
CA VAL A 259 -2.15 5.46 -14.28
C VAL A 259 -1.71 6.18 -13.02
N LEU A 260 -1.48 5.48 -11.90
CA LEU A 260 -1.04 6.05 -10.63
C LEU A 260 0.30 6.79 -10.77
N PHE A 261 1.30 6.18 -11.40
CA PHE A 261 2.59 6.84 -11.63
C PHE A 261 2.48 8.06 -12.56
N LEU A 262 1.62 7.99 -13.58
CA LEU A 262 1.35 9.11 -14.48
C LEU A 262 0.70 10.27 -13.71
N LEU A 263 -0.32 9.97 -12.92
CA LEU A 263 -1.07 10.91 -12.10
C LEU A 263 -0.18 11.60 -11.06
N ILE A 264 0.65 10.85 -10.33
CA ILE A 264 1.65 11.43 -9.41
C ILE A 264 2.62 12.34 -10.17
N GLY A 265 3.12 11.90 -11.33
CA GLY A 265 4.00 12.71 -12.17
C GLY A 265 3.37 14.02 -12.64
N MET A 266 2.08 13.99 -12.95
CA MET A 266 1.29 15.17 -13.33
C MET A 266 1.03 16.08 -12.13
N SER A 267 0.70 15.52 -10.97
CA SER A 267 0.52 16.29 -9.73
C SER A 267 1.79 17.04 -9.33
N MET A 268 2.97 16.45 -9.56
CA MET A 268 4.25 17.09 -9.29
C MET A 268 4.53 18.32 -10.17
N LEU A 269 3.88 18.48 -11.32
CA LEU A 269 3.99 19.68 -12.15
C LEU A 269 3.33 20.91 -11.52
N LEU A 270 2.38 20.69 -10.61
CA LEU A 270 1.65 21.77 -9.92
C LEU A 270 2.45 22.34 -8.74
N PHE A 271 3.44 21.59 -8.26
CA PHE A 271 4.28 22.02 -7.15
C PHE A 271 5.41 22.92 -7.64
N LYS A 272 5.55 24.08 -6.99
CA LYS A 272 6.73 24.93 -7.12
C LYS A 272 7.72 24.55 -6.02
N PHE A 273 8.84 23.97 -6.41
CA PHE A 273 9.92 23.64 -5.48
C PHE A 273 10.62 24.92 -5.02
N HIS A 274 10.62 25.16 -3.71
CA HIS A 274 11.40 26.20 -3.06
C HIS A 274 12.78 25.62 -2.67
N GLU A 275 13.72 26.49 -2.31
CA GLU A 275 15.07 26.05 -1.90
C GLU A 275 15.04 25.12 -0.67
N GLU A 276 14.11 25.36 0.26
CA GLU A 276 13.92 24.54 1.46
C GLU A 276 13.49 23.11 1.13
N ASP A 277 12.66 22.93 0.09
CA ASP A 277 12.19 21.60 -0.34
C ASP A 277 13.34 20.71 -0.83
N TRP A 278 14.32 21.31 -1.51
CA TRP A 278 15.52 20.60 -1.96
C TRP A 278 16.40 20.14 -0.81
N ILE A 279 16.56 20.97 0.22
CA ILE A 279 17.31 20.62 1.44
C ILE A 279 16.61 19.47 2.15
N MET A 280 15.29 19.58 2.33
CA MET A 280 14.49 18.54 2.98
C MET A 280 14.53 17.22 2.20
N MET A 281 14.47 17.26 0.87
CA MET A 281 14.58 16.07 0.02
C MET A 281 15.97 15.41 0.13
N ALA A 282 17.04 16.22 0.14
CA ALA A 282 18.41 15.75 0.31
C ALA A 282 18.65 15.08 1.67
N ILE A 283 17.90 15.47 2.70
CA ILE A 283 17.93 14.86 4.04
C ILE A 283 17.03 13.62 4.09
N ALA A 284 15.82 13.71 3.56
CA ALA A 284 14.80 12.68 3.65
C ALA A 284 15.19 11.41 2.89
N VAL A 285 15.78 11.52 1.70
CA VAL A 285 16.14 10.34 0.89
C VAL A 285 17.15 9.43 1.62
N PRO A 286 18.31 9.92 2.10
CA PRO A 286 19.22 9.11 2.90
C PRO A 286 18.59 8.59 4.20
N LEU A 287 17.74 9.39 4.84
CA LEU A 287 17.07 8.99 6.08
C LEU A 287 16.13 7.81 5.86
N VAL A 288 15.30 7.84 4.81
CA VAL A 288 14.38 6.75 4.45
C VAL A 288 15.17 5.49 4.09
N LEU A 289 16.24 5.62 3.30
CA LEU A 289 17.11 4.49 2.95
C LEU A 289 17.80 3.89 4.18
N ALA A 290 18.30 4.73 5.11
CA ALA A 290 18.89 4.29 6.37
C ALA A 290 17.86 3.60 7.26
N SER A 291 16.64 4.14 7.34
CA SER A 291 15.52 3.54 8.07
C SER A 291 15.19 2.15 7.53
N ARG A 292 15.11 2.02 6.20
CA ARG A 292 14.87 0.74 5.54
C ARG A 292 15.99 -0.27 5.81
N TYR A 293 17.24 0.16 5.70
CA TYR A 293 18.39 -0.68 6.00
C TYR A 293 18.36 -1.17 7.46
N LEU A 294 18.16 -0.26 8.42
CA LEU A 294 18.12 -0.56 9.85
C LEU A 294 16.96 -1.49 10.20
N SER A 295 15.76 -1.21 9.71
CA SER A 295 14.55 -1.99 10.03
C SER A 295 14.66 -3.44 9.53
N VAL A 296 15.15 -3.63 8.30
CA VAL A 296 15.41 -4.96 7.74
C VAL A 296 16.57 -5.64 8.48
N PHE A 297 17.68 -4.92 8.70
CA PHE A 297 18.86 -5.48 9.38
C PHE A 297 18.55 -5.97 10.80
N ILE A 298 17.84 -5.17 11.60
CA ILE A 298 17.40 -5.53 12.96
C ILE A 298 16.49 -6.76 12.92
N SER A 299 15.55 -6.80 11.98
CA SER A 299 14.64 -7.94 11.80
C SER A 299 15.41 -9.23 11.51
N TYR A 300 16.40 -9.17 10.60
CA TYR A 300 17.22 -10.33 10.23
C TYR A 300 18.20 -10.76 11.33
N ILE A 301 18.71 -9.85 12.17
CA ILE A 301 19.45 -10.23 13.37
C ILE A 301 18.57 -11.09 14.28
N GLY A 302 17.32 -10.66 14.49
CA GLY A 302 16.32 -11.42 15.25
C GLY A 302 16.06 -12.79 14.63
N PHE A 303 15.85 -12.84 13.31
CA PHE A 303 15.56 -14.09 12.62
C PHE A 303 16.73 -15.08 12.63
N LYS A 304 17.97 -14.61 12.52
CA LYS A 304 19.19 -15.46 12.57
C LYS A 304 19.31 -16.25 13.88
N ARG A 305 18.66 -15.81 14.96
CA ARG A 305 18.61 -16.55 16.22
C ARG A 305 17.76 -17.82 16.15
N TYR A 306 16.77 -17.85 15.26
CA TYR A 306 15.79 -18.94 15.16
C TYR A 306 15.87 -19.72 13.84
N ARG A 307 16.53 -19.17 12.81
CA ARG A 307 16.64 -19.81 11.49
C ARG A 307 17.99 -19.47 10.85
N LYS A 308 18.63 -20.46 10.24
CA LYS A 308 19.81 -20.22 9.39
C LYS A 308 19.35 -19.74 8.02
N TYR A 309 19.88 -18.60 7.60
CA TYR A 309 19.76 -18.09 6.25
C TYR A 309 21.12 -18.35 5.58
N ASN A 310 21.09 -18.97 4.40
CA ASN A 310 22.29 -19.15 3.57
C ASN A 310 22.64 -17.84 2.86
#